data_AF-A0AAW8DZ29-F1
#
_entry.id   AF-A0AAW8DZ29-F1
#
_cell.length_a   1.000
_cell.length_b   1.000
_cell.length_c   1.000
_cell.angle_alpha   90.00
_cell.angle_beta   90.00
_cell.angle_gamma   90.00
#
_symmetry.space_group_name_H-M   'P 1'
#
loop_
_entity.id
_entity.type
_entity.pdbx_description
1 polymer ?
#
loop_
_entity_poly.entity_id
_entity_poly.type
_entity_poly.pdbx_seq_one_letter_code
_entity_poly.pdbx_strand_id
1 'polypeptide(L)'
;MGYGNYSHAAHAAIVADRAAKSGSEVFTQTATHVLMNPQGLKVRESRDNADHPNSLGIAFALDVTGSMGDIPQTLARRELPTFMKLLTDCGVADPQLLFMAIGDATSDQAPLQVGQFESTANLMDQWLTWSYLEGGGGGSGEESYELAFYVMAQHTDMDCWVKRKKRGYLFVTGDELPYPAVSRHQVEGLIGEKLDEDIPIEEVIAAAAETTHLFFLIPDAQRRRRCEPRWRELLGDHVICMDSPDDACAVAAGIVALTEKAVPSLDALAGVMAATGMAKERVGGVLHALDGYAALLDPTAPRRATPAAGHGARSSWWKRLFG
;
A
#
# COMPACT_ATOMS: atom_id res chain seq x y z
N MET A 1 9.29 -8.28 -16.24
CA MET A 1 8.98 -7.09 -15.42
C MET A 1 9.95 -7.05 -14.27
N GLY A 2 10.22 -5.88 -13.68
CA GLY A 2 11.26 -5.75 -12.65
C GLY A 2 12.71 -5.90 -13.15
N TYR A 3 13.00 -5.54 -14.41
CA TYR A 3 14.37 -5.51 -14.94
C TYR A 3 15.05 -4.17 -14.62
N GLY A 4 16.37 -4.20 -14.41
CA GLY A 4 17.16 -3.02 -14.11
C GLY A 4 17.22 -2.72 -12.61
N ASN A 5 18.21 -1.92 -12.24
CA ASN A 5 18.57 -1.68 -10.84
C ASN A 5 18.12 -0.30 -10.36
N TYR A 6 17.72 -0.24 -9.09
CA TYR A 6 17.39 1.02 -8.44
C TYR A 6 18.64 1.89 -8.28
N SER A 7 18.50 3.18 -8.53
CA SER A 7 19.52 4.18 -8.24
C SER A 7 18.90 5.33 -7.47
N HIS A 8 19.32 5.49 -6.21
CA HIS A 8 18.85 6.59 -5.37
C HIS A 8 19.21 7.96 -5.97
N ALA A 9 20.41 8.10 -6.54
CA ALA A 9 20.84 9.33 -7.19
C ALA A 9 19.97 9.67 -8.41
N ALA A 10 19.59 8.67 -9.22
CA ALA A 10 18.67 8.88 -10.33
C ALA A 10 17.28 9.32 -9.84
N HIS A 11 16.75 8.67 -8.80
CA HIS A 11 15.46 9.03 -8.24
C HIS A 11 15.44 10.44 -7.63
N ALA A 12 16.50 10.78 -6.88
CA ALA A 12 16.66 12.12 -6.32
C ALA A 12 16.73 13.19 -7.42
N ALA A 13 17.39 12.90 -8.56
CA ALA A 13 17.42 13.82 -9.70
C ALA A 13 16.04 14.03 -10.34
N ILE A 14 15.27 12.95 -10.52
CA ILE A 14 13.88 12.99 -11.03
C ILE A 14 12.99 13.86 -10.14
N VAL A 15 13.15 13.71 -8.82
CA VAL A 15 12.37 14.46 -7.84
C VAL A 15 12.85 15.92 -7.75
N ALA A 16 14.15 16.17 -7.84
CA ALA A 16 14.70 17.53 -7.86
C ALA A 16 14.19 18.34 -9.07
N ASP A 17 14.08 17.74 -10.26
CA ASP A 17 13.54 18.39 -11.46
C ASP A 17 12.08 18.84 -11.30
N ARG A 18 11.28 18.08 -10.53
CA ARG A 18 9.86 18.39 -10.32
C ARG A 18 9.54 19.10 -9.00
N ALA A 19 10.52 19.33 -8.12
CA ALA A 19 10.25 19.82 -6.77
C ALA A 19 9.46 21.15 -6.77
N ALA A 20 9.76 22.02 -7.74
CA ALA A 20 9.11 23.31 -7.95
C ALA A 20 7.79 23.24 -8.74
N LYS A 21 7.47 22.10 -9.36
CA LYS A 21 6.23 21.90 -10.11
C LYS A 21 5.05 21.75 -9.15
N SER A 22 3.90 22.28 -9.55
CA SER A 22 2.61 22.06 -8.88
C SER A 22 2.11 20.63 -9.08
N GLY A 23 1.12 20.22 -8.29
CA GLY A 23 0.50 18.89 -8.40
C GLY A 23 -0.01 18.59 -9.82
N SER A 24 -0.70 19.56 -10.45
CA SER A 24 -1.23 19.41 -11.81
C SER A 24 -0.16 19.39 -12.91
N GLU A 25 1.04 19.90 -12.64
CA GLU A 25 2.20 19.78 -13.54
C GLU A 25 2.91 18.43 -13.40
N VAL A 26 2.73 17.73 -12.27
CA VAL A 26 3.28 16.39 -12.02
C VAL A 26 2.30 15.31 -12.47
N PHE A 27 1.03 15.43 -12.06
CA PHE A 27 -0.06 14.52 -12.39
C PHE A 27 -0.87 15.13 -13.53
N THR A 28 -0.49 14.78 -14.75
CA THR A 28 -1.04 15.40 -15.97
C THR A 28 -2.21 14.65 -16.58
N GLN A 29 -2.55 13.47 -16.04
CA GLN A 29 -3.67 12.68 -16.52
C GLN A 29 -5.00 13.38 -16.26
N THR A 30 -5.94 13.27 -17.20
CA THR A 30 -7.32 13.78 -17.06
C THR A 30 -8.36 12.66 -17.07
N ALA A 31 -7.91 11.41 -17.16
CA ALA A 31 -8.68 10.17 -17.09
C ALA A 31 -7.71 9.03 -16.72
N THR A 32 -8.23 7.86 -16.36
CA THR A 32 -7.41 6.68 -16.09
C THR A 32 -6.46 6.39 -17.25
N HIS A 33 -5.16 6.35 -16.97
CA HIS A 33 -4.17 6.01 -17.98
C HIS A 33 -4.42 4.61 -18.55
N VAL A 34 -4.29 4.43 -19.87
CA VAL A 34 -4.66 3.19 -20.57
C VAL A 34 -3.96 1.95 -19.99
N LEU A 35 -2.70 2.09 -19.56
CA LEU A 35 -1.93 0.98 -18.96
C LEU A 35 -2.27 0.71 -17.48
N MET A 36 -2.97 1.64 -16.82
CA MET A 36 -3.46 1.51 -15.45
C MET A 36 -4.95 1.16 -15.37
N ASN A 37 -5.66 1.20 -16.50
CA ASN A 37 -7.06 0.82 -16.56
C ASN A 37 -7.24 -0.67 -16.20
N PRO A 38 -8.05 -1.00 -15.17
CA PRO A 38 -8.23 -2.37 -14.72
C PRO A 38 -9.11 -3.21 -15.66
N GLN A 39 -9.74 -2.63 -16.69
CA GLN A 39 -10.58 -3.38 -17.62
C GLN A 39 -9.78 -4.46 -18.36
N GLY A 40 -10.14 -5.72 -18.13
CA GLY A 40 -9.42 -6.89 -18.67
C GLY A 40 -8.10 -7.17 -17.97
N LEU A 41 -7.90 -6.65 -16.75
CA LEU A 41 -6.73 -6.91 -15.93
C LEU A 41 -6.63 -8.41 -15.64
N LYS A 42 -5.54 -9.02 -16.12
CA LYS A 42 -5.25 -10.43 -15.83
C LYS A 42 -4.44 -10.57 -14.56
N VAL A 43 -3.17 -10.18 -14.62
CA VAL A 43 -2.23 -10.32 -13.51
C VAL A 43 -1.16 -9.23 -13.58
N ARG A 44 -0.75 -8.73 -12.42
CA ARG A 44 0.45 -7.92 -12.19
C ARG A 44 1.48 -8.79 -11.49
N GLU A 45 2.70 -8.83 -12.02
CA GLU A 45 3.68 -9.84 -11.59
C GLU A 45 4.90 -9.20 -10.93
N SER A 46 5.26 -9.70 -9.75
CA SER A 46 6.57 -9.46 -9.15
C SER A 46 7.43 -10.70 -9.35
N ARG A 47 8.50 -10.59 -10.15
CA ARG A 47 9.29 -11.73 -10.62
C ARG A 47 10.75 -11.64 -10.22
N ASP A 48 11.31 -12.79 -9.86
CA ASP A 48 12.76 -12.92 -9.72
C ASP A 48 13.43 -12.83 -11.09
N ASN A 49 14.62 -12.25 -11.12
CA ASN A 49 15.49 -12.27 -12.29
C ASN A 49 16.98 -12.21 -11.87
N ALA A 50 17.89 -12.06 -12.83
CA ALA A 50 19.33 -12.04 -12.54
C ALA A 50 19.77 -10.85 -11.68
N ASP A 51 19.10 -9.70 -11.84
CA ASP A 51 19.36 -8.50 -11.04
C ASP A 51 18.66 -8.56 -9.67
N HIS A 52 17.48 -9.22 -9.62
CA HIS A 52 16.60 -9.32 -8.45
C HIS A 52 16.26 -10.78 -8.13
N PRO A 53 17.19 -11.59 -7.61
CA PRO A 53 16.97 -13.02 -7.41
C PRO A 53 15.97 -13.35 -6.29
N ASN A 54 15.68 -12.42 -5.39
CA ASN A 54 14.80 -12.61 -4.24
C ASN A 54 13.71 -11.53 -4.20
N SER A 55 12.99 -11.31 -5.30
CA SER A 55 12.03 -10.21 -5.42
C SER A 55 11.06 -10.18 -4.25
N LEU A 56 10.77 -8.97 -3.75
CA LEU A 56 9.78 -8.71 -2.72
C LEU A 56 8.73 -7.72 -3.25
N GLY A 57 7.52 -8.23 -3.50
CA GLY A 57 6.40 -7.41 -3.95
C GLY A 57 5.87 -6.50 -2.84
N ILE A 58 5.86 -5.19 -3.10
CA ILE A 58 5.31 -4.16 -2.21
C ILE A 58 4.34 -3.30 -3.02
N ALA A 59 3.08 -3.23 -2.59
CA ALA A 59 2.05 -2.43 -3.22
C ALA A 59 1.62 -1.26 -2.31
N PHE A 60 1.45 -0.08 -2.90
CA PHE A 60 0.80 1.06 -2.27
C PHE A 60 -0.55 1.32 -2.94
N ALA A 61 -1.64 1.19 -2.20
CA ALA A 61 -2.95 1.68 -2.62
C ALA A 61 -3.14 3.08 -2.05
N LEU A 62 -3.06 4.07 -2.94
CA LEU A 62 -3.19 5.47 -2.61
C LEU A 62 -4.64 5.89 -2.80
N ASP A 63 -5.24 6.33 -1.71
CA ASP A 63 -6.48 7.10 -1.77
C ASP A 63 -6.23 8.42 -2.51
N VAL A 64 -7.02 8.65 -3.55
CA VAL A 64 -6.96 9.82 -4.42
C VAL A 64 -8.22 10.68 -4.35
N THR A 65 -9.04 10.53 -3.30
CA THR A 65 -10.21 11.39 -3.07
C THR A 65 -9.80 12.78 -2.58
N GLY A 66 -10.78 13.68 -2.53
CA GLY A 66 -10.54 15.09 -2.20
C GLY A 66 -9.86 15.33 -0.83
N SER A 67 -10.14 14.50 0.19
CA SER A 67 -9.51 14.62 1.52
C SER A 67 -8.03 14.21 1.52
N MET A 68 -7.62 13.39 0.55
CA MET A 68 -6.33 12.70 0.51
C MET A 68 -5.42 13.17 -0.64
N GLY A 69 -5.90 14.03 -1.54
CA GLY A 69 -5.21 14.46 -2.76
C GLY A 69 -3.81 15.08 -2.59
N ASP A 70 -3.45 15.58 -1.40
CA ASP A 70 -2.10 16.07 -1.12
C ASP A 70 -1.07 14.95 -0.90
N ILE A 71 -1.49 13.76 -0.44
CA ILE A 71 -0.59 12.66 -0.09
C ILE A 71 0.11 12.07 -1.32
N PRO A 72 -0.59 11.70 -2.42
CA PRO A 72 0.06 11.26 -3.65
C PRO A 72 1.03 12.32 -4.21
N GLN A 73 0.70 13.61 -4.04
CA GLN A 73 1.57 14.71 -4.48
C GLN A 73 2.85 14.79 -3.65
N THR A 74 2.75 14.73 -2.32
CA THR A 74 3.93 14.68 -1.44
C THR A 74 4.78 13.45 -1.74
N LEU A 75 4.15 12.29 -1.95
CA LEU A 75 4.83 11.06 -2.29
C LEU A 75 5.69 11.20 -3.56
N ALA A 76 5.09 11.71 -4.65
CA ALA A 76 5.77 11.87 -5.92
C ALA A 76 6.85 12.98 -5.90
N ARG A 77 6.68 14.00 -5.07
CA ARG A 77 7.55 15.19 -5.05
C ARG A 77 8.64 15.14 -4.00
N ARG A 78 8.58 14.23 -3.02
CA ARG A 78 9.51 14.23 -1.87
C ARG A 78 9.84 12.84 -1.34
N GLU A 79 8.84 12.00 -1.10
CA GLU A 79 9.02 10.87 -0.19
C GLU A 79 9.44 9.56 -0.87
N LEU A 80 9.12 9.38 -2.15
CA LEU A 80 9.40 8.10 -2.82
C LEU A 80 10.90 7.73 -2.90
N PRO A 81 11.85 8.66 -3.18
CA PRO A 81 13.28 8.34 -3.10
C PRO A 81 13.72 7.93 -1.69
N THR A 82 13.12 8.53 -0.66
CA THR A 82 13.39 8.23 0.75
C THR A 82 12.93 6.81 1.10
N PHE A 83 11.76 6.40 0.61
CA PHE A 83 11.23 5.05 0.82
C PHE A 83 12.22 3.97 0.36
N MET A 84 12.63 4.02 -0.90
CA MET A 84 13.54 3.04 -1.48
C MET A 84 14.93 3.09 -0.84
N LYS A 85 15.39 4.28 -0.47
CA LYS A 85 16.66 4.45 0.28
C LYS A 85 16.57 3.77 1.64
N LEU A 86 15.49 4.00 2.40
CA LEU A 86 15.31 3.38 3.71
C LEU A 86 15.22 1.86 3.64
N LEU A 87 14.48 1.30 2.67
CA LEU A 87 14.43 -0.15 2.44
C LEU A 87 15.84 -0.71 2.19
N THR A 88 16.61 -0.06 1.30
CA THR A 88 17.97 -0.49 0.95
C THR A 88 18.92 -0.38 2.14
N ASP A 89 18.90 0.74 2.86
CA ASP A 89 19.76 1.00 4.01
C ASP A 89 19.43 0.09 5.21
N CYS A 90 18.17 -0.36 5.32
CA CYS A 90 17.77 -1.38 6.28
C CYS A 90 18.19 -2.79 5.87
N GLY A 91 18.65 -3.01 4.62
CA GLY A 91 19.04 -4.32 4.10
C GLY A 91 17.89 -5.15 3.53
N VAL A 92 16.77 -4.52 3.15
CA VAL A 92 15.68 -5.21 2.45
C VAL A 92 16.14 -5.54 1.03
N ALA A 93 16.19 -6.83 0.70
CA ALA A 93 16.63 -7.31 -0.61
C ALA A 93 15.53 -7.21 -1.67
N ASP A 94 15.93 -6.78 -2.86
CA ASP A 94 15.17 -6.83 -4.12
C ASP A 94 13.69 -6.33 -4.05
N PRO A 95 13.40 -5.16 -3.44
CA PRO A 95 12.04 -4.63 -3.39
C PRO A 95 11.54 -4.24 -4.79
N GLN A 96 10.32 -4.66 -5.13
CA GLN A 96 9.60 -4.26 -6.33
C GLN A 96 8.29 -3.57 -5.94
N LEU A 97 8.07 -2.37 -6.46
CA LEU A 97 6.95 -1.49 -6.06
C LEU A 97 5.87 -1.45 -7.11
N LEU A 98 4.61 -1.55 -6.68
CA LEU A 98 3.41 -1.30 -7.47
C LEU A 98 2.59 -0.18 -6.81
N PHE A 99 2.02 0.71 -7.63
CA PHE A 99 1.06 1.72 -7.17
C PHE A 99 -0.35 1.39 -7.67
N MET A 100 -1.33 1.57 -6.79
CA MET A 100 -2.75 1.64 -7.13
C MET A 100 -3.28 3.02 -6.72
N ALA A 101 -4.20 3.56 -7.49
CA ALA A 101 -4.99 4.73 -7.10
C ALA A 101 -6.43 4.26 -6.84
N ILE A 102 -6.95 4.60 -5.68
CA ILE A 102 -8.28 4.21 -5.18
C ILE A 102 -9.10 5.46 -4.94
N GLY A 103 -10.31 5.48 -5.49
CA GLY A 103 -11.34 6.47 -5.18
C GLY A 103 -12.63 5.78 -4.79
N ASP A 104 -13.76 6.41 -5.08
CA ASP A 104 -15.08 5.87 -4.77
C ASP A 104 -15.77 5.32 -6.03
N ALA A 105 -15.95 4.00 -6.10
CA ALA A 105 -16.59 3.34 -7.23
C ALA A 105 -18.10 3.57 -7.37
N THR A 106 -18.71 4.36 -6.48
CA THR A 106 -20.10 4.79 -6.56
C THR A 106 -20.27 6.16 -7.22
N SER A 107 -19.23 7.00 -7.23
CA SER A 107 -19.27 8.38 -7.75
C SER A 107 -18.22 8.70 -8.80
N ASP A 108 -17.02 8.13 -8.68
CA ASP A 108 -15.84 8.54 -9.44
C ASP A 108 -15.79 7.88 -10.82
N GLN A 109 -15.12 8.55 -11.77
CA GLN A 109 -14.90 8.01 -13.11
C GLN A 109 -13.68 7.07 -13.15
N ALA A 110 -12.72 7.29 -12.25
CA ALA A 110 -11.47 6.52 -12.17
C ALA A 110 -11.23 5.90 -10.77
N PRO A 111 -12.19 5.14 -10.21
CA PRO A 111 -12.14 4.69 -8.81
C PRO A 111 -11.09 3.61 -8.54
N LEU A 112 -10.58 2.95 -9.58
CA LEU A 112 -9.53 1.95 -9.48
C LEU A 112 -8.55 2.10 -10.64
N GLN A 113 -7.27 2.25 -10.32
CA GLN A 113 -6.18 2.29 -11.28
C GLN A 113 -5.05 1.41 -10.75
N VAL A 114 -4.53 0.50 -11.58
CA VAL A 114 -3.57 -0.52 -11.13
C VAL A 114 -2.31 -0.47 -12.00
N GLY A 115 -1.19 -0.07 -11.40
CA GLY A 115 0.12 -0.04 -12.05
C GLY A 115 0.77 -1.41 -12.19
N GLN A 116 2.10 -1.43 -12.27
CA GLN A 116 2.90 -2.65 -12.34
C GLN A 116 3.99 -2.67 -11.27
N PHE A 117 4.42 -3.86 -10.85
CA PHE A 117 5.61 -4.03 -10.01
C PHE A 117 6.88 -3.69 -10.78
N GLU A 118 7.63 -2.71 -10.27
CA GLU A 118 8.85 -2.22 -10.90
C GLU A 118 10.01 -2.13 -9.90
N SER A 119 11.24 -2.18 -10.43
CA SER A 119 12.49 -2.15 -9.66
C SER A 119 13.35 -0.90 -9.94
N THR A 120 12.97 -0.06 -10.91
CA THR A 120 13.76 1.12 -11.31
C THR A 120 13.08 2.42 -10.91
N ALA A 121 13.88 3.43 -10.57
CA ALA A 121 13.38 4.75 -10.18
C ALA A 121 12.46 5.36 -11.24
N ASN A 122 12.84 5.31 -12.53
CA ASN A 122 12.05 5.87 -13.63
C ASN A 122 10.68 5.21 -13.74
N LEU A 123 10.62 3.87 -13.68
CA LEU A 123 9.35 3.16 -13.87
C LEU A 123 8.44 3.31 -12.64
N MET A 124 8.99 3.22 -11.42
CA MET A 124 8.23 3.49 -10.19
C MET A 124 7.59 4.88 -10.22
N ASP A 125 8.40 5.89 -10.55
CA ASP A 125 7.96 7.27 -10.64
C ASP A 125 6.93 7.50 -11.75
N GLN A 126 7.13 6.85 -12.89
CA GLN A 126 6.20 6.90 -14.02
C GLN A 126 4.83 6.34 -13.64
N TRP A 127 4.76 5.16 -13.00
CA TRP A 127 3.48 4.60 -12.57
C TRP A 127 2.78 5.44 -11.51
N LEU A 128 3.54 6.05 -10.60
CA LEU A 128 2.97 6.98 -9.63
C LEU A 128 2.36 8.20 -10.33
N THR A 129 3.11 8.88 -11.21
CA THR A 129 2.67 10.12 -11.88
C THR A 129 1.65 9.92 -13.00
N TRP A 130 1.47 8.69 -13.47
CA TRP A 130 0.38 8.29 -14.36
C TRP A 130 -0.94 8.04 -13.62
N SER A 131 -0.97 8.12 -12.30
CA SER A 131 -2.23 8.09 -11.56
C SER A 131 -3.06 9.34 -11.89
N TYR A 132 -4.33 9.16 -12.21
CA TYR A 132 -5.27 10.27 -12.32
C TYR A 132 -5.84 10.61 -10.95
N LEU A 133 -5.51 11.80 -10.44
CA LEU A 133 -5.99 12.31 -9.16
C LEU A 133 -7.29 13.08 -9.36
N GLU A 134 -8.40 12.34 -9.55
CA GLU A 134 -9.73 12.95 -9.79
C GLU A 134 -10.18 13.81 -8.60
N GLY A 135 -9.74 13.49 -7.38
CA GLY A 135 -10.10 14.26 -6.18
C GLY A 135 -11.59 14.18 -5.84
N GLY A 136 -12.24 13.09 -6.26
CA GLY A 136 -13.66 12.83 -6.07
C GLY A 136 -14.02 12.35 -4.66
N GLY A 137 -14.95 11.39 -4.61
CA GLY A 137 -15.55 10.82 -3.40
C GLY A 137 -17.09 10.93 -3.39
N GLY A 138 -17.76 10.00 -2.70
CA GLY A 138 -19.23 9.89 -2.70
C GLY A 138 -19.95 10.59 -1.54
N GLY A 139 -19.20 11.18 -0.59
CA GLY A 139 -19.77 11.91 0.56
C GLY A 139 -20.51 11.04 1.58
N SER A 140 -20.46 9.72 1.44
CA SER A 140 -20.96 8.70 2.37
C SER A 140 -20.08 8.57 3.62
N GLY A 141 -18.82 9.04 3.58
CA GLY A 141 -17.80 8.71 4.57
C GLY A 141 -17.24 7.30 4.39
N GLU A 142 -17.41 6.75 3.18
CA GLU A 142 -16.94 5.44 2.75
C GLU A 142 -16.22 5.57 1.40
N GLU A 143 -15.20 4.76 1.16
CA GLU A 143 -14.52 4.66 -0.13
C GLU A 143 -14.22 3.20 -0.51
N SER A 144 -13.91 2.97 -1.79
CA SER A 144 -13.78 1.63 -2.38
C SER A 144 -12.42 0.95 -2.12
N TYR A 145 -11.95 1.00 -0.86
CA TYR A 145 -10.71 0.36 -0.43
C TYR A 145 -10.71 -1.16 -0.62
N GLU A 146 -11.89 -1.80 -0.61
CA GLU A 146 -12.06 -3.24 -0.82
C GLU A 146 -11.57 -3.70 -2.20
N LEU A 147 -11.58 -2.82 -3.20
CA LEU A 147 -11.06 -3.12 -4.54
C LEU A 147 -9.55 -3.37 -4.53
N ALA A 148 -8.79 -2.69 -3.66
CA ALA A 148 -7.36 -2.93 -3.53
C ALA A 148 -7.07 -4.35 -2.99
N PHE A 149 -7.86 -4.81 -2.02
CA PHE A 149 -7.75 -6.18 -1.51
C PHE A 149 -8.13 -7.20 -2.57
N TYR A 150 -9.18 -6.93 -3.34
CA TYR A 150 -9.59 -7.81 -4.44
C TYR A 150 -8.48 -7.96 -5.49
N VAL A 151 -7.87 -6.85 -5.92
CA VAL A 151 -6.74 -6.86 -6.86
C VAL A 151 -5.56 -7.65 -6.29
N MET A 152 -5.20 -7.44 -5.03
CA MET A 152 -4.11 -8.22 -4.42
C MET A 152 -4.43 -9.71 -4.31
N ALA A 153 -5.68 -10.08 -4.04
CA ALA A 153 -6.11 -11.47 -3.92
C ALA A 153 -6.14 -12.21 -5.28
N GLN A 154 -6.59 -11.55 -6.34
CA GLN A 154 -6.90 -12.21 -7.62
C GLN A 154 -5.97 -11.85 -8.78
N HIS A 155 -5.43 -10.63 -8.76
CA HIS A 155 -4.74 -10.05 -9.91
C HIS A 155 -3.25 -9.80 -9.65
N THR A 156 -2.67 -10.49 -8.67
CA THR A 156 -1.22 -10.46 -8.45
C THR A 156 -0.61 -11.84 -8.41
N ASP A 157 0.60 -11.97 -8.97
CA ASP A 157 1.41 -13.16 -8.90
C ASP A 157 2.85 -12.75 -8.52
N MET A 158 3.24 -13.11 -7.29
CA MET A 158 4.49 -12.66 -6.69
C MET A 158 5.38 -13.86 -6.38
N ASP A 159 6.61 -13.85 -6.92
CA ASP A 159 7.59 -14.91 -6.74
C ASP A 159 8.03 -15.08 -5.28
N CYS A 160 7.99 -14.01 -4.45
CA CYS A 160 8.18 -14.13 -3.00
C CYS A 160 7.23 -15.15 -2.39
N TRP A 161 5.97 -15.14 -2.81
CA TRP A 161 4.97 -16.07 -2.32
C TRP A 161 5.06 -17.42 -3.04
N VAL A 162 5.07 -17.42 -4.36
CA VAL A 162 5.01 -18.64 -5.17
C VAL A 162 6.21 -19.55 -4.90
N LYS A 163 7.41 -18.99 -4.84
CA LYS A 163 8.66 -19.77 -4.72
C LYS A 163 9.14 -19.91 -3.28
N ARG A 164 8.93 -18.89 -2.44
CA ARG A 164 9.53 -18.83 -1.09
C ARG A 164 8.50 -18.86 0.04
N LYS A 165 7.19 -18.83 -0.26
CA LYS A 165 6.11 -18.68 0.74
C LYS A 165 6.30 -17.49 1.68
N LYS A 166 6.96 -16.46 1.16
CA LYS A 166 7.17 -15.17 1.80
C LYS A 166 6.08 -14.23 1.30
N ARG A 167 5.33 -13.63 2.22
CA ARG A 167 4.26 -12.71 1.86
C ARG A 167 4.84 -11.41 1.29
N GLY A 168 4.14 -10.83 0.32
CA GLY A 168 4.35 -9.44 -0.09
C GLY A 168 3.75 -8.46 0.93
N TYR A 169 3.68 -7.18 0.56
CA TYR A 169 3.11 -6.13 1.39
C TYR A 169 2.09 -5.30 0.61
N LEU A 170 0.97 -4.95 1.24
CA LEU A 170 0.02 -3.96 0.76
C LEU A 170 -0.13 -2.88 1.83
N PHE A 171 0.17 -1.65 1.46
CA PHE A 171 -0.10 -0.46 2.25
C PHE A 171 -1.24 0.32 1.61
N VAL A 172 -2.39 0.36 2.26
CA VAL A 172 -3.52 1.21 1.87
C VAL A 172 -3.43 2.48 2.71
N THR A 173 -3.33 3.65 2.08
CA THR A 173 -3.45 4.93 2.78
C THR A 173 -4.88 5.43 2.64
N GLY A 174 -5.54 5.86 3.71
CA GLY A 174 -6.93 6.33 3.64
C GLY A 174 -7.40 7.02 4.92
N ASP A 175 -8.49 7.79 4.83
CA ASP A 175 -9.10 8.44 5.98
C ASP A 175 -10.60 8.17 6.20
N GLU A 176 -11.20 7.31 5.37
CA GLU A 176 -12.62 6.96 5.43
C GLU A 176 -12.88 5.48 5.79
N LEU A 177 -14.16 5.11 5.94
CA LEU A 177 -14.58 3.73 6.18
C LEU A 177 -14.50 2.93 4.87
N PRO A 178 -14.28 1.61 4.93
CA PRO A 178 -14.45 0.79 3.74
C PRO A 178 -15.92 0.42 3.53
N TYR A 179 -16.31 0.19 2.28
CA TYR A 179 -17.59 -0.47 2.00
C TYR A 179 -17.61 -1.90 2.57
N PRO A 180 -18.79 -2.43 2.91
CA PRO A 180 -18.90 -3.73 3.58
C PRO A 180 -18.61 -4.93 2.67
N ALA A 181 -18.57 -4.75 1.36
CA ALA A 181 -18.35 -5.82 0.40
C ALA A 181 -17.79 -5.29 -0.93
N VAL A 182 -17.01 -6.13 -1.61
CA VAL A 182 -16.65 -5.96 -3.02
C VAL A 182 -17.91 -6.22 -3.85
N SER A 183 -18.44 -5.20 -4.52
CA SER A 183 -19.63 -5.38 -5.35
C SER A 183 -19.29 -6.12 -6.65
N ARG A 184 -20.06 -7.17 -6.96
CA ARG A 184 -19.96 -7.89 -8.23
C ARG A 184 -20.18 -6.99 -9.44
N HIS A 185 -21.03 -5.96 -9.31
CA HIS A 185 -21.34 -5.04 -10.39
C HIS A 185 -20.19 -4.05 -10.63
N GLN A 186 -19.52 -3.60 -9.57
CA GLN A 186 -18.31 -2.79 -9.70
C GLN A 186 -17.17 -3.61 -10.30
N VAL A 187 -16.98 -4.87 -9.89
CA VAL A 187 -15.97 -5.75 -10.49
C VAL A 187 -16.25 -6.00 -11.98
N GLU A 188 -17.50 -6.28 -12.36
CA GLU A 188 -17.87 -6.46 -13.77
C GLU A 188 -17.65 -5.19 -14.59
N GLY A 189 -17.99 -4.02 -14.03
CA GLY A 189 -17.86 -2.74 -14.72
C GLY A 189 -16.45 -2.18 -14.81
N LEU A 190 -15.61 -2.42 -13.79
CA LEU A 190 -14.25 -1.86 -13.71
C LEU A 190 -13.18 -2.82 -14.20
N ILE A 191 -13.30 -4.10 -13.83
CA ILE A 191 -12.28 -5.12 -14.11
C ILE A 191 -12.71 -5.97 -15.32
N GLY A 192 -14.02 -6.12 -15.55
CA GLY A 192 -14.55 -6.96 -16.63
C GLY A 192 -14.72 -8.42 -16.23
N GLU A 193 -14.67 -8.73 -14.94
CA GLU A 193 -14.88 -10.08 -14.42
C GLU A 193 -16.28 -10.22 -13.84
N LYS A 194 -16.91 -11.36 -14.11
CA LYS A 194 -18.25 -11.64 -13.60
C LYS A 194 -18.16 -12.49 -12.33
N LEU A 195 -18.44 -11.86 -11.21
CA LEU A 195 -18.65 -12.55 -9.93
C LEU A 195 -20.11 -13.01 -9.80
N ASP A 196 -20.31 -14.16 -9.16
CA ASP A 196 -21.65 -14.69 -8.90
C ASP A 196 -22.40 -13.85 -7.85
N GLU A 197 -21.69 -13.43 -6.80
CA GLU A 197 -22.20 -12.64 -5.69
C GLU A 197 -21.17 -11.62 -5.17
N ASP A 198 -21.64 -10.68 -4.35
CA ASP A 198 -20.77 -9.72 -3.68
C ASP A 198 -19.89 -10.45 -2.66
N ILE A 199 -18.64 -10.01 -2.50
CA ILE A 199 -17.69 -10.63 -1.57
C ILE A 199 -17.60 -9.76 -0.31
N PRO A 200 -18.02 -10.25 0.88
CA PRO A 200 -17.82 -9.54 2.14
C PRO A 200 -16.38 -9.07 2.36
N ILE A 201 -16.20 -7.88 2.92
CA ILE A 201 -14.87 -7.29 3.09
C ILE A 201 -13.95 -8.17 3.95
N GLU A 202 -14.47 -8.83 4.97
CA GLU A 202 -13.70 -9.75 5.81
C GLU A 202 -13.09 -10.90 4.99
N GLU A 203 -13.78 -11.34 3.94
CA GLU A 203 -13.37 -12.48 3.13
C GLU A 203 -12.38 -12.10 2.05
N VAL A 204 -12.55 -10.94 1.40
CA VAL A 204 -11.53 -10.44 0.46
C VAL A 204 -10.23 -10.10 1.20
N ILE A 205 -10.31 -9.56 2.41
CA ILE A 205 -9.16 -9.34 3.29
C ILE A 205 -8.50 -10.68 3.63
N ALA A 206 -9.28 -11.69 4.02
CA ALA A 206 -8.75 -13.01 4.32
C ALA A 206 -8.03 -13.65 3.11
N ALA A 207 -8.59 -13.50 1.91
CA ALA A 207 -8.00 -13.98 0.67
C ALA A 207 -6.69 -13.25 0.34
N ALA A 208 -6.67 -11.92 0.36
CA ALA A 208 -5.47 -11.12 0.11
C ALA A 208 -4.37 -11.40 1.16
N ALA A 209 -4.77 -11.64 2.42
CA ALA A 209 -3.86 -11.95 3.52
C ALA A 209 -3.18 -13.32 3.40
N GLU A 210 -3.61 -14.19 2.48
CA GLU A 210 -2.91 -15.45 2.22
C GLU A 210 -1.49 -15.19 1.70
N THR A 211 -1.35 -14.25 0.76
CA THR A 211 -0.12 -13.96 0.03
C THR A 211 0.56 -12.65 0.42
N THR A 212 -0.12 -11.79 1.19
CA THR A 212 0.30 -10.41 1.44
C THR A 212 0.08 -10.00 2.90
N HIS A 213 0.99 -9.23 3.48
CA HIS A 213 0.74 -8.50 4.73
C HIS A 213 -0.02 -7.21 4.41
N LEU A 214 -1.22 -7.08 4.97
CA LEU A 214 -2.11 -5.95 4.71
C LEU A 214 -1.97 -4.92 5.84
N PHE A 215 -1.83 -3.64 5.48
CA PHE A 215 -1.75 -2.52 6.41
C PHE A 215 -2.65 -1.39 5.94
N PHE A 216 -3.32 -0.73 6.89
CA PHE A 216 -4.05 0.51 6.64
C PHE A 216 -3.34 1.65 7.37
N LEU A 217 -2.86 2.63 6.62
CA LEU A 217 -2.09 3.78 7.10
C LEU A 217 -3.00 5.00 7.14
N ILE A 218 -3.37 5.40 8.36
CA ILE A 218 -4.14 6.61 8.60
C ILE A 218 -3.17 7.80 8.67
N PRO A 219 -3.38 8.89 7.91
CA PRO A 219 -2.41 9.98 7.80
C PRO A 219 -2.09 10.70 9.11
N ASP A 220 -3.10 10.88 9.96
CA ASP A 220 -2.97 11.66 11.18
C ASP A 220 -4.08 11.36 12.21
N ALA A 221 -3.86 11.82 13.44
CA ALA A 221 -4.78 11.61 14.56
C ALA A 221 -6.14 12.32 14.41
N GLN A 222 -6.27 13.36 13.58
CA GLN A 222 -7.54 14.01 13.33
C GLN A 222 -8.41 13.12 12.43
N ARG A 223 -7.84 12.62 11.33
CA ARG A 223 -8.45 11.70 10.37
C ARG A 223 -8.81 10.36 11.01
N ARG A 224 -7.93 9.85 11.88
CA ARG A 224 -8.12 8.61 12.66
C ARG A 224 -9.47 8.46 13.35
N ARG A 225 -10.02 9.56 13.87
CA ARG A 225 -11.28 9.56 14.63
C ARG A 225 -12.47 9.04 13.83
N ARG A 226 -12.41 9.15 12.50
CA ARG A 226 -13.50 8.76 11.59
C ARG A 226 -13.54 7.26 11.33
N CYS A 227 -12.37 6.65 11.08
CA CYS A 227 -12.32 5.32 10.48
C CYS A 227 -11.63 4.23 11.33
N GLU A 228 -10.80 4.61 12.32
CA GLU A 228 -9.95 3.66 13.06
C GLU A 228 -10.69 2.47 13.68
N PRO A 229 -11.85 2.64 14.36
CA PRO A 229 -12.52 1.50 15.01
C PRO A 229 -12.86 0.38 14.04
N ARG A 230 -13.43 0.72 12.88
CA ARG A 230 -13.81 -0.27 11.86
C ARG A 230 -12.58 -0.94 11.25
N TRP A 231 -11.54 -0.18 10.94
CA TRP A 231 -10.29 -0.75 10.44
C TRP A 231 -9.62 -1.68 11.45
N ARG A 232 -9.67 -1.35 12.75
CA ARG A 232 -9.10 -2.22 13.79
C ARG A 232 -9.89 -3.51 13.98
N GLU A 233 -11.21 -3.50 13.75
CA GLU A 233 -12.00 -4.73 13.70
C GLU A 233 -11.53 -5.66 12.56
N LEU A 234 -11.17 -5.09 11.41
CA LEU A 234 -10.78 -5.82 10.20
C LEU A 234 -9.32 -6.28 10.21
N LEU A 235 -8.40 -5.40 10.59
CA LEU A 235 -6.95 -5.57 10.44
C LEU A 235 -6.19 -5.56 11.78
N GLY A 236 -6.87 -5.32 12.90
CA GLY A 236 -6.25 -5.30 14.21
C GLY A 236 -5.16 -4.24 14.33
N ASP A 237 -3.98 -4.67 14.80
CA ASP A 237 -2.83 -3.80 15.01
C ASP A 237 -2.01 -3.54 13.73
N HIS A 238 -2.49 -4.00 12.57
CA HIS A 238 -1.98 -3.58 11.26
C HIS A 238 -2.59 -2.25 10.77
N VAL A 239 -3.45 -1.63 11.60
CA VAL A 239 -3.90 -0.25 11.41
C VAL A 239 -2.94 0.68 12.12
N ILE A 240 -2.24 1.49 11.33
CA ILE A 240 -1.19 2.39 11.79
C ILE A 240 -1.68 3.81 11.61
N CYS A 241 -1.80 4.55 12.71
CA CYS A 241 -2.01 5.99 12.66
C CYS A 241 -0.67 6.69 12.72
N MET A 242 -0.38 7.48 11.71
CA MET A 242 0.85 8.24 11.62
C MET A 242 0.71 9.56 12.38
N ASP A 243 1.86 10.15 12.71
CA ASP A 243 1.92 11.48 13.33
C ASP A 243 1.86 12.60 12.29
N SER A 244 2.24 12.28 11.05
CA SER A 244 2.21 13.20 9.90
C SER A 244 1.80 12.45 8.61
N PRO A 245 1.02 13.09 7.72
CA PRO A 245 0.70 12.54 6.41
C PRO A 245 1.94 12.29 5.55
N ASP A 246 3.05 12.98 5.81
CA ASP A 246 4.32 12.85 5.09
C ASP A 246 5.10 11.57 5.46
N ASP A 247 4.66 10.83 6.49
CA ASP A 247 5.41 9.70 7.05
C ASP A 247 5.05 8.33 6.45
N ALA A 248 4.10 8.27 5.50
CA ALA A 248 3.64 7.03 4.87
C ALA A 248 4.79 6.13 4.39
N CYS A 249 5.76 6.72 3.69
CA CYS A 249 6.94 5.99 3.23
C CYS A 249 7.82 5.50 4.37
N ALA A 250 8.14 6.35 5.33
CA ALA A 250 9.04 5.99 6.43
C ALA A 250 8.42 4.90 7.32
N VAL A 251 7.12 5.00 7.60
CA VAL A 251 6.34 4.01 8.33
C VAL A 251 6.28 2.70 7.57
N ALA A 252 5.93 2.70 6.29
CA ALA A 252 5.91 1.50 5.46
C ALA A 252 7.29 0.82 5.38
N ALA A 253 8.36 1.60 5.20
CA ALA A 253 9.72 1.07 5.17
C ALA A 253 10.12 0.45 6.52
N GLY A 254 9.74 1.09 7.63
CA GLY A 254 9.92 0.57 8.97
C GLY A 254 9.17 -0.74 9.21
N ILE A 255 7.91 -0.83 8.77
CA ILE A 255 7.11 -2.06 8.84
C ILE A 255 7.82 -3.20 8.10
N VAL A 256 8.23 -2.97 6.85
CA VAL A 256 8.95 -3.98 6.06
C VAL A 256 10.25 -4.36 6.77
N ALA A 257 11.07 -3.39 7.16
CA ALA A 257 12.36 -3.65 7.81
C ALA A 257 12.24 -4.47 9.11
N LEU A 258 11.23 -4.18 9.94
CA LEU A 258 10.98 -4.92 11.18
C LEU A 258 10.42 -6.32 10.89
N THR A 259 9.45 -6.45 9.99
CA THR A 259 8.81 -7.73 9.64
C THR A 259 9.80 -8.69 9.01
N GLU A 260 10.67 -8.15 8.15
CA GLU A 260 11.75 -8.88 7.48
C GLU A 260 12.95 -9.17 8.38
N LYS A 261 12.94 -8.65 9.62
CA LYS A 261 14.08 -8.71 10.56
C LYS A 261 15.37 -8.15 9.96
N ALA A 262 15.23 -7.21 9.03
CA ALA A 262 16.35 -6.50 8.41
C ALA A 262 17.01 -5.55 9.44
N VAL A 263 16.19 -5.05 10.37
CA VAL A 263 16.66 -4.38 11.61
C VAL A 263 16.11 -5.12 12.84
N PRO A 264 16.89 -5.21 13.94
CA PRO A 264 16.50 -5.99 15.12
C PRO A 264 15.51 -5.29 16.06
N SER A 265 15.35 -3.97 15.97
CA SER A 265 14.53 -3.18 16.89
C SER A 265 14.17 -1.81 16.34
N LEU A 266 13.24 -1.11 17.01
CA LEU A 266 12.94 0.30 16.75
C LEU A 266 14.16 1.21 16.95
N ASP A 267 15.02 0.93 17.93
CA ASP A 267 16.25 1.70 18.14
C ASP A 267 17.23 1.56 16.97
N ALA A 268 17.35 0.36 16.41
CA ALA A 268 18.17 0.14 15.22
C ALA A 268 17.59 0.86 14.00
N LEU A 269 16.26 0.80 13.82
CA LEU A 269 15.55 1.55 12.77
C LEU A 269 15.78 3.06 12.91
N ALA A 270 15.70 3.59 14.14
CA ALA A 270 15.98 4.99 14.46
C ALA A 270 17.39 5.40 14.02
N GLY A 271 18.38 4.54 14.29
CA GLY A 271 19.76 4.72 13.87
C GLY A 271 19.91 4.81 12.35
N VAL A 272 19.23 3.92 11.61
CA VAL A 272 19.22 3.96 10.13
C VAL A 272 18.57 5.26 9.63
N MET A 273 17.39 5.62 10.15
CA MET A 273 16.68 6.84 9.75
C MET A 273 17.52 8.10 10.01
N ALA A 274 18.16 8.19 11.19
CA ALA A 274 19.06 9.31 11.52
C ALA A 274 20.27 9.37 10.57
N ALA A 275 20.87 8.22 10.22
CA ALA A 275 21.98 8.16 9.27
C ALA A 275 21.57 8.59 7.84
N THR A 276 20.28 8.50 7.49
CA THR A 276 19.77 9.01 6.22
C THR A 276 19.55 10.53 6.19
N GLY A 277 19.79 11.22 7.31
CA GLY A 277 19.60 12.66 7.44
C GLY A 277 18.18 13.09 7.82
N MET A 278 17.32 12.14 8.19
CA MET A 278 15.97 12.44 8.68
C MET A 278 16.03 13.24 9.99
N ALA A 279 15.21 14.29 10.08
CA ALA A 279 15.14 15.14 11.27
C ALA A 279 14.70 14.33 12.51
N LYS A 280 15.29 14.63 13.67
CA LYS A 280 15.08 13.88 14.92
C LYS A 280 13.60 13.82 15.32
N GLU A 281 12.88 14.92 15.14
CA GLU A 281 11.46 15.04 15.44
C GLU A 281 10.64 14.10 14.56
N ARG A 282 10.96 14.04 13.26
CA ARG A 282 10.32 13.13 12.30
C ARG A 282 10.63 11.67 12.62
N VAL A 283 11.87 11.34 12.97
CA VAL A 283 12.23 9.99 13.44
C VAL A 283 11.37 9.62 14.66
N GLY A 284 11.24 10.52 15.63
CA GLY A 284 10.39 10.30 16.81
C GLY A 284 8.93 9.99 16.45
N GLY A 285 8.34 10.74 15.52
CA GLY A 285 6.96 10.52 15.06
C GLY A 285 6.77 9.18 14.34
N VAL A 286 7.71 8.80 13.47
CA VAL A 286 7.68 7.50 12.79
C VAL A 286 7.78 6.34 13.79
N LEU A 287 8.68 6.43 14.76
CA LEU A 287 8.81 5.38 15.79
C LEU A 287 7.57 5.30 16.68
N HIS A 288 6.96 6.43 17.03
CA HIS A 288 5.71 6.47 17.78
C HIS A 288 4.58 5.77 17.03
N ALA A 289 4.44 6.01 15.73
CA ALA A 289 3.46 5.32 14.89
C ALA A 289 3.70 3.80 14.83
N LEU A 290 4.96 3.36 14.89
CA LEU A 290 5.35 1.95 14.80
C LEU A 290 5.36 1.20 16.14
N ASP A 291 5.30 1.89 17.28
CA ASP A 291 5.47 1.30 18.62
C ASP A 291 4.51 0.12 18.86
N GLY A 292 3.22 0.33 18.57
CA GLY A 292 2.19 -0.71 18.72
C GLY A 292 2.44 -1.94 17.85
N TYR A 293 2.88 -1.73 16.61
CA TYR A 293 3.17 -2.84 15.68
C TYR A 293 4.46 -3.57 16.05
N ALA A 294 5.52 -2.85 16.43
CA ALA A 294 6.78 -3.45 16.87
C ALA A 294 6.57 -4.34 18.10
N ALA A 295 5.70 -3.94 19.04
CA ALA A 295 5.34 -4.75 20.19
C ALA A 295 4.66 -6.09 19.82
N LEU A 296 3.98 -6.19 18.67
CA LEU A 296 3.43 -7.46 18.18
C LEU A 296 4.50 -8.42 17.67
N LEU A 297 5.56 -7.87 17.09
CA LEU A 297 6.66 -8.64 16.53
C LEU A 297 7.59 -9.17 17.63
N ASP A 298 7.61 -8.52 18.79
CA ASP A 298 8.37 -8.95 19.96
C ASP A 298 7.73 -10.20 20.61
N PRO A 299 8.39 -11.38 20.55
CA PRO A 299 7.87 -12.60 21.17
C PRO A 299 7.81 -12.53 22.70
N THR A 300 8.48 -11.56 23.32
CA THR A 300 8.56 -11.36 24.77
C THR A 300 7.56 -10.32 25.30
N ALA A 301 6.92 -9.55 24.41
CA ALA A 301 5.94 -8.56 24.81
C ALA A 301 4.70 -9.23 25.42
N PRO A 302 4.12 -8.65 26.49
CA PRO A 302 2.87 -9.14 27.07
C PRO A 302 1.77 -9.01 26.00
N ARG A 303 1.29 -10.15 25.50
CA ARG A 303 0.21 -10.18 24.51
C ARG A 303 -1.01 -9.46 25.08
N ARG A 304 -1.34 -8.29 24.53
CA ARG A 304 -2.66 -7.68 24.76
C ARG A 304 -3.70 -8.68 24.27
N ALA A 305 -4.74 -8.90 25.06
CA ALA A 305 -5.89 -9.67 24.61
C ALA A 305 -6.47 -8.97 23.40
N THR A 306 -6.23 -9.52 22.21
CA THR A 306 -6.92 -9.12 21.00
C THR A 306 -8.41 -9.32 21.30
N PRO A 307 -9.30 -8.35 21.02
CA PRO A 307 -10.71 -8.67 20.91
C PRO A 307 -10.79 -9.87 19.98
N ALA A 308 -11.47 -10.93 20.40
CA ALA A 308 -11.70 -12.05 19.52
C ALA A 308 -12.38 -11.46 18.27
N ALA A 309 -11.64 -11.33 17.16
CA ALA A 309 -12.25 -11.17 15.85
C ALA A 309 -13.31 -12.25 15.82
N GLY A 310 -14.59 -11.88 15.68
CA GLY A 310 -15.67 -12.84 15.71
C GLY A 310 -15.36 -13.92 14.69
N HIS A 311 -14.86 -15.07 15.14
CA HIS A 311 -14.66 -16.23 14.30
C HIS A 311 -16.05 -16.84 14.09
N GLY A 312 -16.92 -16.10 13.38
CA GLY A 312 -17.90 -16.73 12.52
C GLY A 312 -17.13 -17.71 11.65
N ALA A 313 -17.63 -18.93 11.53
CA ALA A 313 -16.93 -20.04 10.89
C ALA A 313 -16.20 -19.56 9.62
N ARG A 314 -14.87 -19.61 9.62
CA ARG A 314 -14.04 -19.26 8.45
C ARG A 314 -14.42 -20.22 7.33
N SER A 315 -15.39 -19.83 6.51
CA SER A 315 -15.83 -20.60 5.35
C SER A 315 -14.70 -20.53 4.34
N SER A 316 -14.05 -21.64 4.01
CA SER A 316 -13.09 -21.71 2.91
C SER A 316 -13.76 -21.57 1.53
N TRP A 317 -14.91 -20.91 1.47
CA TRP A 317 -15.75 -20.81 0.28
C TRP A 317 -15.09 -19.91 -0.77
N TRP A 318 -14.31 -18.90 -0.38
CA TRP A 318 -13.51 -18.09 -1.31
C TRP A 318 -12.49 -18.96 -2.07
N LYS A 319 -11.99 -20.05 -1.48
CA LYS A 319 -11.13 -21.02 -2.19
C LYS A 319 -11.87 -21.80 -3.27
N ARG A 320 -13.20 -21.78 -3.29
CA ARG A 320 -14.04 -22.30 -4.38
C ARG A 320 -14.37 -21.25 -5.43
N LEU A 321 -14.38 -19.98 -5.03
CA LEU A 321 -14.52 -18.82 -5.93
C LEU A 321 -13.24 -18.53 -6.70
N PHE A 322 -12.08 -18.81 -6.10
CA PHE A 322 -10.75 -18.42 -6.59
C PHE A 322 -9.82 -19.62 -6.87
N GLY A 323 -10.31 -20.85 -6.75
CA GLY A 323 -9.54 -22.09 -6.93
C GLY A 323 -9.87 -22.83 -8.22
#